data_AF-A0A4Q3X571-F1
#
_entry.id   AF-A0A4Q3X571-F1
#
_cell.length_a   1.000
_cell.length_b   1.000
_cell.length_c   1.000
_cell.angle_alpha   90.00
_cell.angle_beta   90.00
_cell.angle_gamma   90.00
#
_symmetry.space_group_name_H-M   'P 1'
#
loop_
_entity.id
_entity.type
_entity.pdbx_description
1 polymer ?
#
loop_
_entity_poly.entity_id
_entity_poly.type
_entity_poly.pdbx_seq_one_letter_code
_entity_poly.pdbx_strand_id
1 'polypeptide(L)'
;MTADEITLYLREFAAKHDLVAKAISGCWKCVENLLEEGEADAKILRGPGVENLAVFFKKHFLVFEHEAYETPFISTQIILYVKDDENPDFAQQFPLGIYDYETYPDGELRDDWFVLYPPIN
;
A
#
# COMPACT_ATOMS: atom_id res chain seq x y z
N MET A 1 -1.85 24.59 13.03
CA MET A 1 -1.29 23.97 11.83
C MET A 1 -2.33 24.05 10.73
N THR A 2 -2.00 24.63 9.57
CA THR A 2 -2.89 24.72 8.40
C THR A 2 -2.83 23.41 7.60
N ALA A 3 -3.77 23.22 6.67
CA ALA A 3 -3.73 22.06 5.77
C ALA A 3 -2.45 22.03 4.91
N ASP A 4 -1.93 23.19 4.52
CA ASP A 4 -0.70 23.31 3.75
C ASP A 4 0.53 22.90 4.58
N GLU A 5 0.58 23.29 5.85
CA GLU A 5 1.64 22.90 6.78
C GLU A 5 1.66 21.38 7.01
N ILE A 6 0.48 20.75 7.16
CA ILE A 6 0.36 19.28 7.27
C ILE A 6 0.83 18.60 5.99
N THR A 7 0.42 19.12 4.83
CA THR A 7 0.78 18.55 3.53
C THR A 7 2.29 18.62 3.30
N LEU A 8 2.92 19.75 3.63
CA LEU A 8 4.36 19.92 3.54
C LEU A 8 5.09 18.97 4.49
N TYR A 9 4.66 18.91 5.75
CA TYR A 9 5.22 18.00 6.75
C TYR A 9 5.18 16.53 6.27
N LEU A 10 4.02 16.07 5.80
CA LEU A 10 3.86 14.70 5.31
C LEU A 10 4.77 14.41 4.12
N ARG A 11 4.91 15.35 3.18
CA ARG A 11 5.77 15.18 2.01
C ARG A 11 7.24 15.09 2.41
N GLU A 12 7.69 16.00 3.28
CA GLU A 12 9.09 16.03 3.74
C GLU A 12 9.41 14.80 4.58
N PHE A 13 8.50 14.39 5.47
CA PHE A 13 8.66 13.19 6.27
C PHE A 13 8.73 11.94 5.40
N ALA A 14 7.78 11.78 4.46
CA ALA A 14 7.73 10.63 3.58
C ALA A 14 8.99 10.52 2.71
N ALA A 15 9.51 11.65 2.22
CA ALA A 15 10.75 11.70 1.46
C ALA A 15 11.97 11.38 2.34
N LYS A 16 12.06 11.95 3.53
CA LYS A 16 13.18 11.73 4.47
C LYS A 16 13.32 10.25 4.87
N HIS A 17 12.20 9.55 5.01
CA HIS A 17 12.17 8.17 5.50
C HIS A 17 11.95 7.12 4.39
N ASP A 18 11.97 7.54 3.12
CA ASP A 18 11.75 6.69 1.93
C ASP A 18 10.47 5.84 2.00
N LEU A 19 9.40 6.40 2.56
CA LEU A 19 8.20 5.63 2.90
C LEU A 19 7.55 4.96 1.69
N VAL A 20 7.51 5.65 0.55
CA VAL A 20 6.93 5.07 -0.68
C VAL A 20 7.74 3.88 -1.16
N ALA A 21 9.07 3.96 -1.16
CA ALA A 21 9.93 2.87 -1.60
C ALA A 21 9.83 1.66 -0.66
N LYS A 22 9.82 1.91 0.66
CA LYS A 22 9.61 0.87 1.67
C LYS A 22 8.25 0.20 1.53
N ALA A 23 7.18 0.98 1.36
CA ALA A 23 5.84 0.46 1.22
C ALA A 23 5.67 -0.37 -0.07
N ILE A 24 6.25 0.07 -1.19
CA ILE A 24 6.28 -0.71 -2.43
C ILE A 24 7.03 -2.03 -2.23
N SER A 25 8.19 -2.00 -1.56
CA SER A 25 8.96 -3.22 -1.29
C SER A 25 8.21 -4.18 -0.37
N GLY A 26 7.54 -3.67 0.67
CA GLY A 26 6.70 -4.47 1.56
C GLY A 26 5.53 -5.12 0.83
N CYS A 27 4.82 -4.36 -0.01
CA CYS A 27 3.73 -4.88 -0.82
C CYS A 27 4.19 -6.05 -1.71
N TRP A 28 5.33 -5.93 -2.40
CA TRP A 28 5.86 -7.02 -3.22
C TRP A 28 6.24 -8.25 -2.40
N LYS A 29 6.82 -8.08 -1.21
CA LYS A 29 7.10 -9.21 -0.30
C LYS A 29 5.84 -9.95 0.10
N CYS A 30 4.75 -9.23 0.42
CA CYS A 30 3.46 -9.87 0.71
C CYS A 30 2.92 -10.65 -0.48
N VAL A 31 3.03 -10.10 -1.69
CA VAL A 31 2.63 -10.79 -2.93
C VAL A 31 3.45 -12.07 -3.14
N GLU A 32 4.77 -11.99 -2.99
CA GLU A 32 5.68 -13.15 -3.12
C GLU A 32 5.34 -14.23 -2.09
N ASN A 33 5.21 -13.87 -0.81
CA ASN A 33 4.87 -14.81 0.26
C ASN A 33 3.54 -15.54 -0.01
N LEU A 34 2.49 -14.82 -0.40
CA LEU A 34 1.19 -15.42 -0.71
C LEU A 34 1.27 -16.44 -1.85
N LEU A 35 2.09 -16.16 -2.86
CA LEU A 35 2.25 -17.05 -4.01
C LEU A 35 3.01 -18.33 -3.67
N GLU A 36 4.03 -18.22 -2.80
CA GLU A 36 4.83 -19.33 -2.29
C GLU A 36 4.04 -20.24 -1.34
N GLU A 37 3.33 -19.65 -0.36
CA GLU A 37 2.58 -20.38 0.66
C GLU A 37 1.34 -21.09 0.11
N GLY A 38 0.88 -20.68 -1.08
CA GLY A 38 -0.22 -21.33 -1.78
C GLY A 38 -1.56 -21.24 -1.07
N GLU A 39 -1.76 -20.15 -0.32
CA GLU A 39 -3.02 -19.84 0.32
C GLU A 39 -4.18 -19.78 -0.69
N ALA A 40 -5.39 -20.09 -0.23
CA ALA A 40 -6.58 -20.08 -1.08
C ALA A 40 -6.81 -18.70 -1.73
N ASP A 41 -6.42 -17.63 -1.04
CA ASP A 41 -6.58 -16.25 -1.48
C ASP A 41 -5.56 -15.85 -2.56
N ALA A 42 -4.42 -16.57 -2.64
CA ALA A 42 -3.42 -16.37 -3.69
C ALA A 42 -3.93 -16.77 -5.08
N LYS A 43 -5.07 -17.45 -5.19
CA LYS A 43 -5.70 -17.76 -6.49
C LYS A 43 -5.97 -16.51 -7.33
N ILE A 44 -6.33 -15.40 -6.68
CA ILE A 44 -6.59 -14.11 -7.34
C ILE A 44 -5.31 -13.58 -7.99
N LEU A 45 -4.15 -13.83 -7.37
CA LEU A 45 -2.83 -13.40 -7.84
C LEU A 45 -2.24 -14.36 -8.89
N ARG A 46 -2.55 -15.66 -8.81
CA ARG A 46 -2.04 -16.69 -9.73
C ARG A 46 -2.66 -16.63 -11.12
N GLY A 47 -3.91 -16.17 -11.23
CA GLY A 47 -4.61 -16.01 -12.51
C GLY A 47 -3.84 -15.14 -13.51
N PRO A 48 -3.51 -13.88 -13.16
CA PRO A 48 -2.77 -12.97 -14.04
C PRO A 48 -1.27 -13.31 -14.17
N GLY A 49 -0.65 -13.93 -13.16
CA GLY A 49 0.81 -14.07 -13.10
C GLY A 49 1.50 -12.80 -12.55
N VAL A 50 2.59 -12.98 -11.79
CA VAL A 50 3.29 -11.89 -11.07
C VAL A 50 3.78 -10.79 -12.01
N GLU A 51 4.27 -11.19 -13.18
CA GLU A 51 4.80 -10.30 -14.21
C GLU A 51 3.74 -9.32 -14.73
N ASN A 52 2.47 -9.70 -14.64
CA ASN A 52 1.33 -8.89 -15.04
C ASN A 52 0.74 -8.09 -13.87
N LEU A 53 1.33 -8.17 -12.68
CA LEU A 53 0.95 -7.32 -11.56
C LEU A 53 1.73 -6.01 -11.60
N ALA A 54 1.11 -4.95 -11.11
CA ALA A 54 1.79 -3.70 -10.81
C ALA A 54 1.21 -3.04 -9.57
N VAL A 55 2.05 -2.19 -8.97
CA VAL A 55 1.74 -1.48 -7.74
C VAL A 55 1.86 0.02 -7.94
N PHE A 56 1.00 0.77 -7.26
CA PHE A 56 0.98 2.23 -7.37
C PHE A 56 0.83 2.87 -5.99
N PHE A 57 1.63 3.90 -5.73
CA PHE A 57 1.48 4.73 -4.54
C PHE A 57 0.22 5.59 -4.65
N LYS A 58 -0.72 5.38 -3.74
CA LYS A 58 -2.01 6.09 -3.75
C LYS A 58 -1.97 7.39 -2.96
N LYS A 59 -1.53 7.33 -1.70
CA LYS A 59 -1.57 8.46 -0.75
C LYS A 59 -0.84 8.15 0.55
N HIS A 60 -0.54 9.22 1.28
CA HIS A 60 -0.21 9.18 2.70
C HIS A 60 -1.39 9.67 3.53
N PHE A 61 -1.54 9.12 4.73
CA PHE A 61 -2.46 9.58 5.75
C PHE A 61 -1.71 9.93 7.02
N LEU A 62 -2.12 10.99 7.69
CA LEU A 62 -1.74 11.25 9.08
C LEU A 62 -2.90 10.85 9.97
N VAL A 63 -2.66 9.90 10.87
CA VAL A 63 -3.69 9.33 11.74
C VAL A 63 -3.38 9.73 13.18
N PHE A 64 -4.31 10.45 13.81
CA PHE A 64 -4.14 10.98 15.18
C PHE A 64 -4.93 10.22 16.25
N GLU A 65 -6.00 9.54 15.85
CA GLU A 65 -6.91 8.89 16.79
C GLU A 65 -7.23 7.50 16.25
N HIS A 66 -6.84 6.50 17.01
CA HIS A 66 -7.20 5.10 16.78
C HIS A 66 -7.48 4.50 18.16
N GLU A 67 -8.62 3.82 18.34
CA GLU A 67 -9.05 3.29 19.66
C GLU A 67 -7.99 2.40 20.33
N ALA A 68 -7.08 1.82 19.56
CA ALA A 68 -6.01 0.95 20.04
C ALA A 68 -4.65 1.65 20.29
N TYR A 69 -4.45 2.91 19.91
CA TYR A 69 -3.13 3.55 19.93
C TYR A 69 -3.15 5.02 20.36
N GLU A 70 -2.27 5.37 21.29
CA GLU A 70 -2.14 6.73 21.83
C GLU A 70 -1.15 7.61 21.05
N THR A 71 -0.36 7.03 20.12
CA THR A 71 0.67 7.73 19.35
C THR A 71 0.24 7.88 17.89
N PRO A 72 0.22 9.12 17.34
CA PRO A 72 -0.06 9.34 15.92
C PRO A 72 0.93 8.63 15.02
N PHE A 73 0.49 8.24 13.83
CA PHE A 73 1.32 7.56 12.85
C PHE A 73 0.98 8.01 11.43
N ILE A 74 1.87 7.68 10.49
CA ILE A 74 1.69 7.93 9.07
C ILE A 74 1.45 6.61 8.37
N SER A 75 0.34 6.49 7.66
CA SER A 75 0.04 5.32 6.80
C SER A 75 0.34 5.65 5.35
N THR A 76 1.11 4.79 4.68
CA THR A 76 1.47 4.87 3.27
C THR A 76 0.76 3.78 2.51
N GLN A 77 -0.17 4.17 1.64
CA GLN A 77 -1.07 3.24 0.96
C GLN A 77 -0.60 2.95 -0.48
N ILE A 78 -0.44 1.66 -0.79
CA ILE A 78 -0.10 1.12 -2.10
C ILE A 78 -1.30 0.32 -2.63
N ILE A 79 -1.64 0.49 -3.90
CA ILE A 79 -2.65 -0.30 -4.59
C ILE A 79 -1.95 -1.36 -5.44
N LEU A 80 -2.46 -2.59 -5.40
CA LEU A 80 -2.11 -3.67 -6.33
C LEU A 80 -3.18 -3.80 -7.43
N TYR A 81 -2.77 -3.98 -8.68
CA TYR A 81 -3.66 -4.21 -9.82
C TYR A 81 -3.00 -5.12 -10.87
N VAL A 82 -3.79 -5.57 -11.85
CA VAL A 82 -3.29 -6.25 -13.06
C VAL A 82 -3.03 -5.22 -14.14
N LYS A 83 -1.84 -5.24 -14.73
CA LYS A 83 -1.48 -4.41 -15.88
C LYS A 83 -2.47 -4.67 -17.01
N ASP A 84 -3.01 -3.59 -17.54
CA ASP A 84 -3.77 -3.58 -18.78
C ASP A 84 -2.98 -2.75 -19.79
N ASP A 85 -2.36 -3.41 -20.77
CA ASP A 85 -1.57 -2.76 -21.81
C ASP A 85 -2.44 -1.90 -22.75
N GLU A 86 -3.76 -2.13 -22.79
CA GLU A 86 -4.71 -1.34 -23.59
C GLU A 86 -5.24 -0.13 -22.83
N ASN A 87 -5.27 -0.17 -21.49
CA ASN A 87 -5.70 0.93 -20.63
C ASN A 87 -4.66 1.28 -19.56
N PRO A 88 -3.67 2.15 -19.87
CA PRO A 88 -2.63 2.53 -18.93
C PRO A 88 -3.14 3.45 -17.80
N ASP A 89 -4.39 3.91 -17.84
CA ASP A 89 -4.98 4.71 -16.77
C ASP A 89 -5.40 3.81 -15.60
N PHE A 90 -4.47 3.65 -14.65
CA PHE A 90 -4.68 2.86 -13.43
C PHE A 90 -5.89 3.30 -12.60
N ALA A 91 -6.38 4.54 -12.76
CA ALA A 91 -7.57 5.01 -12.04
C ALA A 91 -8.86 4.33 -12.53
N GLN A 92 -8.85 3.75 -13.74
CA GLN A 92 -9.98 3.06 -14.33
C GLN A 92 -9.91 1.53 -14.16
N GLN A 93 -8.77 1.02 -13.69
CA GLN A 93 -8.58 -0.39 -13.42
C GLN A 93 -9.13 -0.77 -12.05
N PHE A 94 -9.72 -1.98 -11.97
CA PHE A 94 -10.15 -2.50 -10.67
C PHE A 94 -8.94 -2.97 -9.86
N PRO A 95 -8.74 -2.44 -8.64
CA PRO A 95 -7.64 -2.89 -7.80
C PRO A 95 -7.86 -4.34 -7.38
N LEU A 96 -6.78 -5.12 -7.35
CA LEU A 96 -6.76 -6.47 -6.79
C LEU A 96 -6.63 -6.45 -5.26
N GLY A 97 -6.07 -5.38 -4.71
CA GLY A 97 -5.85 -5.28 -3.28
C GLY A 97 -5.15 -4.00 -2.89
N ILE A 98 -4.90 -3.89 -1.60
CA ILE A 98 -4.30 -2.74 -0.98
C ILE A 98 -3.29 -3.17 0.07
N TYR A 99 -2.18 -2.44 0.13
CA TYR A 99 -1.16 -2.58 1.14
C TYR A 99 -1.04 -1.25 1.88
N ASP A 100 -1.08 -1.28 3.20
CA ASP A 100 -0.80 -0.12 4.04
C ASP A 100 0.47 -0.38 4.84
N TYR A 101 1.38 0.60 4.80
CA TYR A 101 2.63 0.61 5.54
C TYR A 101 2.61 1.75 6.55
N GLU A 102 2.60 1.42 7.84
CA GLU A 102 2.43 2.39 8.91
C GLU A 102 3.76 2.67 9.60
N THR A 103 4.06 3.95 9.81
CA THR A 103 5.29 4.37 10.48
C THR A 103 5.00 5.33 11.61
N TYR A 104 5.75 5.18 12.69
CA TYR A 104 5.79 6.15 13.77
C TYR A 104 6.45 7.47 13.34
N PRO A 105 6.31 8.55 14.11
CA PRO A 105 6.95 9.85 13.82
C PRO A 105 8.48 9.84 13.84
N ASP A 106 9.12 8.77 14.31
CA ASP A 106 10.58 8.57 14.19
C ASP A 106 10.98 7.86 12.89
N GLY A 107 10.01 7.36 12.13
CA GLY A 107 10.19 6.66 10.86
C GLY A 107 10.38 5.14 10.99
N GLU A 108 10.27 4.59 12.20
CA GLU A 108 10.25 3.15 12.43
C GLU A 108 8.92 2.55 11.98
N LEU A 109 8.97 1.29 11.52
CA LEU A 109 7.79 0.52 11.15
C LEU A 109 6.93 0.29 12.40
N ARG A 110 5.67 0.71 12.32
CA ARG A 110 4.66 0.41 13.33
C ARG A 110 3.99 -0.93 13.02
N ASP A 111 3.41 -1.03 11.83
CA ASP A 111 2.66 -2.18 11.36
C ASP A 111 2.54 -2.13 9.83
N ASP A 112 2.22 -3.26 9.22
CA ASP A 112 1.85 -3.33 7.82
C ASP A 112 0.84 -4.44 7.58
N TRP A 113 -0.05 -4.22 6.61
CA TRP A 113 -1.00 -5.24 6.22
C TRP A 113 -1.29 -5.19 4.74
N PHE A 114 -1.65 -6.36 4.24
CA PHE A 114 -2.02 -6.57 2.86
C PHE A 114 -3.41 -7.20 2.80
N VAL A 115 -4.30 -6.60 2.02
CA VAL A 115 -5.68 -7.07 1.85
C VAL A 115 -5.97 -7.23 0.36
N LEU A 116 -6.37 -8.44 -0.03
CA LEU A 116 -6.89 -8.72 -1.36
C LEU A 116 -8.40 -8.44 -1.39
N TYR A 117 -8.86 -7.85 -2.49
CA TYR A 117 -10.27 -7.68 -2.74
C TYR A 117 -10.84 -8.93 -3.41
N PRO A 118 -12.06 -9.35 -3.05
CA PRO A 118 -12.71 -10.47 -3.69
C PRO A 118 -12.97 -10.15 -5.18
N PRO A 119 -12.95 -11.16 -6.07
CA PRO A 119 -13.30 -10.95 -7.47
C PRO A 119 -14.75 -10.44 -7.58
N ILE A 120 -14.95 -9.44 -8.43
CA ILE A 120 -16.29 -8.92 -8.76
C ILE A 120 -16.90 -9.88 -9.79
N ASN A 121 -17.97 -10.58 -9.40
CA ASN A 121 -18.74 -11.47 -10.29
C ASN A 121 -19.63 -10.71 -11.27
#